data_AF-A0A955D302-F1
#
_entry.id   AF-A0A955D302-F1
#
_cell.length_a   1.000
_cell.length_b   1.000
_cell.length_c   1.000
_cell.angle_alpha   90.00
_cell.angle_beta   90.00
_cell.angle_gamma   90.00
#
_symmetry.space_group_name_H-M   'P 1'
#
loop_
_entity.id
_entity.type
_entity.pdbx_description
1 polymer ?
#
loop_
_entity_poly.entity_id
_entity_poly.type
_entity_poly.pdbx_seq_one_letter_code
_entity_poly.pdbx_strand_id
1 'polypeptide(L)'
;MPASRSTVAADDDSLLLPRGLIFLASLWLIAAWITAIGLRPPVQPSAATYTPAVRLMLFLVALGLLVVWPLMRLSGPPTKWAVRRTLLDLVVLLALMQVVVWPLRLVTPWSAGRTFLIDATLVSWTMLVGAIVATALPRAGASRVVATMLCAALGFMGSLTAWIGPPLFPWTAADLADGTVDRLGALTSLHRLTGGGPGPVDDAEWPALIVLAAAVVAAWIVVGVLTIVGTRGGRGQAQPIS
;
A
#
# COMPACT_ATOMS: atom_id res chain seq x y z
N MET A 1 15.07 -22.20 -52.54
CA MET A 1 14.91 -22.64 -51.14
C MET A 1 14.77 -21.41 -50.25
N PRO A 2 13.55 -20.98 -49.91
CA PRO A 2 13.35 -19.92 -48.94
C PRO A 2 13.38 -20.51 -47.52
N ALA A 3 14.23 -19.95 -46.67
CA ALA A 3 14.35 -20.31 -45.26
C ALA A 3 13.05 -19.95 -44.52
N SER A 4 12.42 -20.95 -43.92
CA SER A 4 11.29 -20.80 -43.00
C SER A 4 11.75 -20.01 -41.77
N ARG A 5 11.38 -18.73 -41.68
CA ARG A 5 11.48 -17.97 -40.43
C ARG A 5 10.52 -18.60 -39.42
N SER A 6 11.09 -19.27 -38.42
CA SER A 6 10.42 -19.70 -37.21
C SER A 6 9.84 -18.48 -36.48
N THR A 7 8.54 -18.25 -36.66
CA THR A 7 7.72 -17.32 -35.87
C THR A 7 7.41 -17.94 -34.50
N VAL A 8 8.44 -18.11 -33.67
CA VAL A 8 8.32 -18.65 -32.29
C VAL A 8 8.81 -17.60 -31.28
N ALA A 9 8.46 -16.33 -31.47
CA ALA A 9 9.07 -15.23 -30.71
C ALA A 9 8.09 -14.24 -30.08
N ALA A 10 6.83 -14.60 -29.81
CA ALA A 10 5.88 -13.58 -29.33
C ALA A 10 4.71 -14.06 -28.44
N ASP A 11 4.78 -15.23 -27.80
CA ASP A 11 3.68 -15.67 -26.90
C ASP A 11 4.13 -16.05 -25.47
N ASP A 12 5.44 -16.02 -25.18
CA ASP A 12 6.02 -16.36 -23.86
C ASP A 12 6.30 -15.11 -22.98
N ASP A 13 5.72 -13.95 -23.32
CA ASP A 13 5.50 -12.85 -22.36
C ASP A 13 4.27 -13.17 -21.45
N SER A 14 3.98 -14.47 -21.32
CA SER A 14 2.99 -15.10 -20.47
C SER A 14 3.28 -14.74 -19.02
N LEU A 15 2.66 -13.66 -18.53
CA LEU A 15 2.38 -13.41 -17.12
C LEU A 15 3.46 -13.98 -16.21
N LEU A 16 4.71 -13.53 -16.37
CA LEU A 16 5.77 -13.95 -15.47
C LEU A 16 5.29 -13.56 -14.08
N LEU A 17 4.85 -14.59 -13.33
CA LEU A 17 4.46 -14.47 -11.93
C LEU A 17 5.53 -13.60 -11.28
N PRO A 18 5.16 -12.64 -10.43
CA PRO A 18 6.09 -11.68 -9.89
C PRO A 18 7.00 -12.34 -8.84
N ARG A 19 7.74 -13.39 -9.23
CA ARG A 19 8.65 -14.20 -8.43
C ARG A 19 9.66 -13.30 -7.74
N GLY A 20 10.22 -12.33 -8.48
CA GLY A 20 11.12 -11.33 -7.92
C GLY A 20 10.47 -10.46 -6.83
N LEU A 21 9.19 -10.10 -6.98
CA LEU A 21 8.47 -9.35 -5.95
C LEU A 21 8.23 -10.20 -4.71
N ILE A 22 7.87 -11.48 -4.87
CA ILE A 22 7.72 -12.40 -3.74
C ILE A 22 9.04 -12.49 -2.97
N PHE A 23 10.16 -12.77 -3.65
CA PHE A 23 11.48 -12.86 -3.01
C PHE A 23 11.87 -11.56 -2.30
N LEU A 24 11.69 -10.41 -2.96
CA LEU A 24 12.06 -9.12 -2.38
C LEU A 24 11.14 -8.74 -1.21
N ALA A 25 9.84 -9.00 -1.32
CA ALA A 25 8.89 -8.77 -0.24
C ALA A 25 9.19 -9.67 0.96
N SER A 26 9.49 -10.95 0.74
CA SER A 26 9.92 -11.86 1.81
C SER A 26 11.23 -11.40 2.45
N LEU A 27 12.22 -10.96 1.66
CA LEU A 27 13.48 -10.42 2.19
C LEU A 27 13.24 -9.14 3.01
N TRP A 28 12.36 -8.26 2.55
CA TRP A 28 11.94 -7.07 3.29
C TRP A 28 11.27 -7.43 4.62
N LEU A 29 10.38 -8.42 4.63
CA LEU A 29 9.74 -8.89 5.86
C LEU A 29 10.75 -9.47 6.85
N ILE A 30 11.74 -10.23 6.36
CA ILE A 30 12.84 -10.74 7.19
C ILE A 30 13.65 -9.59 7.77
N ALA A 31 14.04 -8.61 6.95
CA ALA A 31 14.78 -7.43 7.39
C ALA A 31 13.99 -6.61 8.43
N ALA A 32 12.68 -6.45 8.21
CA ALA A 32 11.77 -5.78 9.13
C ALA A 32 11.67 -6.52 10.47
N TRP A 33 11.55 -7.85 10.43
CA TRP A 33 11.54 -8.70 11.62
C TRP A 33 12.86 -8.61 12.40
N ILE A 34 14.01 -8.71 11.72
CA ILE A 34 15.34 -8.56 12.33
C ILE A 34 15.50 -7.17 12.95
N THR A 35 15.03 -6.12 12.29
CA THR A 35 15.17 -4.75 12.78
C THR A 35 14.27 -4.50 13.98
N ALA A 36 13.04 -5.02 13.95
CA ALA A 36 12.02 -4.75 14.95
C ALA A 36 12.17 -5.61 16.22
N ILE A 37 12.35 -6.92 16.04
CA ILE A 37 12.39 -7.90 17.13
C ILE A 37 13.84 -8.32 17.43
N GLY A 38 14.68 -8.39 16.40
CA GLY A 38 16.09 -8.73 16.54
C GLY A 38 16.36 -10.18 16.93
N LEU A 39 17.65 -10.49 17.09
CA LEU A 39 18.13 -11.76 17.64
C LEU A 39 18.28 -11.72 19.17
N ARG A 40 17.66 -10.74 19.84
CA ARG A 40 17.86 -10.53 21.28
C ARG A 40 17.04 -11.55 22.09
N PRO A 41 17.66 -12.31 23.02
CA PRO A 41 16.93 -13.14 23.94
C PRO A 41 16.01 -12.26 24.81
N PRO A 42 14.73 -12.61 24.99
CA PRO A 42 13.85 -11.84 25.85
C PRO A 42 14.34 -11.91 27.30
N VAL A 43 14.66 -10.74 27.86
CA VAL A 43 15.08 -10.63 29.27
C VAL A 43 13.89 -10.90 30.20
N GLN A 44 12.65 -10.71 29.73
CA GLN A 44 11.41 -11.15 30.39
C GLN A 44 10.31 -11.49 29.38
N PRO A 45 9.62 -12.64 29.49
CA PRO A 45 8.52 -13.02 28.62
C PRO A 45 7.23 -12.32 29.05
N SER A 46 7.12 -11.01 28.80
CA SER A 46 5.87 -10.27 29.00
C SER A 46 5.38 -9.68 27.67
N ALA A 47 4.10 -9.82 27.36
CA ALA A 47 3.50 -9.30 26.12
C ALA A 47 3.61 -7.76 26.00
N ALA A 48 3.71 -7.06 27.14
CA ALA A 48 3.94 -5.61 27.17
C ALA A 48 5.32 -5.24 26.62
N THR A 49 6.34 -6.07 26.85
CA THR A 49 7.72 -5.83 26.39
C THR A 49 7.85 -5.93 24.86
N TYR A 50 7.02 -6.74 24.21
CA TYR A 50 7.06 -6.95 22.75
C TYR A 50 6.28 -5.90 21.95
N THR A 51 5.34 -5.19 22.59
CA THR A 51 4.43 -4.28 21.87
C THR A 51 5.17 -3.20 21.08
N PRO A 52 6.22 -2.51 21.60
CA PRO A 52 6.99 -1.55 20.82
C PRO A 52 7.68 -2.16 19.58
N ALA A 53 8.24 -3.36 19.72
CA ALA A 53 8.85 -4.10 18.61
C ALA A 53 7.81 -4.44 17.54
N VAL A 54 6.63 -4.94 17.94
CA VAL A 54 5.54 -5.24 17.00
C VAL A 54 5.06 -3.98 16.27
N ARG A 55 4.97 -2.83 16.96
CA ARG A 55 4.61 -1.55 16.34
C ARG A 55 5.62 -1.13 15.27
N LEU A 56 6.92 -1.28 15.56
CA LEU A 56 7.97 -1.00 14.58
C LEU A 56 7.90 -1.97 13.39
N MET A 57 7.62 -3.25 13.63
CA MET A 57 7.44 -4.24 12.56
C MET A 57 6.29 -3.85 11.62
N LEU A 58 5.12 -3.52 12.17
CA LEU A 58 3.98 -3.06 11.36
C LEU A 58 4.27 -1.77 10.61
N PHE A 59 5.01 -0.83 11.22
CA PHE A 59 5.45 0.38 10.56
C PHE A 59 6.34 0.08 9.35
N LEU A 60 7.29 -0.84 9.47
CA LEU A 60 8.16 -1.26 8.36
C LEU A 60 7.41 -2.02 7.27
N VAL A 61 6.40 -2.81 7.64
CA VAL A 61 5.48 -3.45 6.67
C VAL A 61 4.74 -2.37 5.89
N ALA A 62 4.12 -1.40 6.57
CA ALA A 62 3.41 -0.30 5.93
C ALA A 62 4.33 0.54 5.04
N LEU A 63 5.57 0.81 5.46
CA LEU A 63 6.57 1.49 4.64
C LEU A 63 6.89 0.72 3.36
N GLY A 64 7.04 -0.60 3.47
CA GLY A 64 7.25 -1.49 2.34
C GLY A 64 6.10 -1.42 1.33
N LEU A 65 4.86 -1.46 1.82
CA LEU A 65 3.64 -1.43 1.00
C LEU A 65 3.39 -0.06 0.37
N LEU A 66 3.60 1.03 1.09
CA LEU A 66 3.16 2.37 0.68
C LEU A 66 4.23 3.17 -0.05
N VAL A 67 5.51 2.86 0.17
CA VAL A 67 6.63 3.64 -0.36
C VAL A 67 7.54 2.78 -1.22
N VAL A 68 8.07 1.69 -0.67
CA VAL A 68 9.08 0.88 -1.34
C VAL A 68 8.52 0.18 -2.58
N TRP A 69 7.35 -0.46 -2.47
CA TRP A 69 6.72 -1.16 -3.59
C TRP A 69 6.35 -0.22 -4.75
N PRO A 70 5.63 0.92 -4.54
CA PRO A 70 5.32 1.86 -5.61
C PRO A 70 6.57 2.44 -6.26
N LEU A 71 7.58 2.79 -5.46
CA LEU A 71 8.85 3.31 -5.96
C LEU A 71 9.54 2.31 -6.88
N MET A 72 9.67 1.04 -6.43
CA MET A 72 10.25 -0.02 -7.24
C MET A 72 9.44 -0.21 -8.53
N ARG A 73 8.12 -0.18 -8.44
CA ARG A 73 7.26 -0.48 -9.58
C ARG A 73 7.24 0.63 -10.62
N LEU A 74 7.22 1.89 -10.19
CA LEU A 74 7.21 3.05 -11.08
C LEU A 74 8.60 3.35 -11.68
N SER A 75 9.67 2.87 -11.05
CA SER A 75 11.04 2.93 -11.60
C SER A 75 11.29 1.94 -12.75
N GLY A 76 10.45 0.91 -12.91
CA GLY A 76 10.56 -0.07 -13.99
C GLY A 76 10.06 0.43 -15.36
N PRO A 77 10.26 -0.33 -16.45
CA PRO A 77 9.79 0.07 -17.77
C PRO A 77 8.24 0.18 -17.84
N PRO A 78 7.68 1.08 -18.69
CA PRO A 78 6.24 1.15 -18.94
C PRO A 78 5.65 -0.18 -19.40
N THR A 79 4.44 -0.49 -18.96
CA THR A 79 3.74 -1.72 -19.32
C THR A 79 2.33 -1.44 -19.82
N LYS A 80 1.93 -2.16 -20.87
CA LYS A 80 0.58 -2.10 -21.46
C LYS A 80 -0.48 -2.74 -20.54
N TRP A 81 -0.08 -3.72 -19.72
CA TRP A 81 -0.97 -4.49 -18.85
C TRP A 81 -0.98 -3.96 -17.40
N ALA A 82 -0.93 -2.64 -17.24
CA ALA A 82 -0.69 -1.98 -15.96
C ALA A 82 -1.64 -2.45 -14.84
N VAL A 83 -2.95 -2.44 -15.08
CA VAL A 83 -3.96 -2.83 -14.08
C VAL A 83 -3.80 -4.28 -13.63
N ARG A 84 -3.73 -5.22 -14.58
CA ARG A 84 -3.60 -6.65 -14.27
C ARG A 84 -2.32 -6.92 -13.49
N ARG A 85 -1.21 -6.29 -13.88
CA ARG A 85 0.08 -6.44 -13.21
C ARG A 85 0.04 -5.89 -11.78
N THR A 86 -0.60 -4.74 -11.57
CA THR A 86 -0.76 -4.14 -10.23
C THR A 86 -1.68 -4.97 -9.34
N LEU A 87 -2.77 -5.53 -9.88
CA LEU A 87 -3.65 -6.43 -9.11
C LEU A 87 -2.92 -7.70 -8.66
N LEU A 88 -2.09 -8.30 -9.52
CA LEU A 88 -1.27 -9.46 -9.13
C LEU A 88 -0.26 -9.10 -8.03
N ASP A 89 0.42 -7.95 -8.14
CA ASP A 89 1.30 -7.46 -7.09
C ASP A 89 0.53 -7.28 -5.77
N LEU A 90 -0.66 -6.67 -5.80
CA LEU A 90 -1.51 -6.45 -4.62
C LEU A 90 -1.92 -7.76 -3.96
N VAL A 91 -2.36 -8.76 -4.72
CA VAL A 91 -2.73 -10.07 -4.15
C VAL A 91 -1.55 -10.69 -3.40
N VAL A 92 -0.34 -10.64 -3.98
CA VAL A 92 0.87 -11.17 -3.34
C VAL A 92 1.21 -10.39 -2.07
N LEU A 93 1.23 -9.06 -2.14
CA LEU A 93 1.59 -8.19 -1.02
C LEU A 93 0.59 -8.30 0.14
N LEU A 94 -0.70 -8.30 -0.18
CA LEU A 94 -1.76 -8.47 0.81
C LEU A 94 -1.69 -9.86 1.44
N ALA A 95 -1.52 -10.93 0.66
CA ALA A 95 -1.36 -12.28 1.22
C ALA A 95 -0.17 -12.38 2.20
N LEU A 96 0.99 -11.80 1.83
CA LEU A 96 2.15 -11.74 2.72
C LEU A 96 1.88 -10.91 3.98
N MET A 97 1.16 -9.79 3.84
CA MET A 97 0.78 -8.95 4.97
C MET A 97 -0.16 -9.69 5.93
N GLN A 98 -1.14 -10.45 5.44
CA GLN A 98 -2.05 -11.26 6.27
C GLN A 98 -1.29 -12.31 7.09
N VAL A 99 -0.27 -12.94 6.50
CA VAL A 99 0.60 -13.90 7.21
C VAL A 99 1.34 -13.25 8.38
N VAL A 100 1.59 -11.94 8.33
CA VAL A 100 2.24 -11.19 9.41
C VAL A 100 1.23 -10.67 10.43
N VAL A 101 0.16 -10.00 10.00
CA VAL A 101 -0.75 -9.27 10.89
C VAL A 101 -1.53 -10.20 11.83
N TRP A 102 -2.01 -11.35 11.34
CA TRP A 102 -2.84 -12.24 12.15
C TRP A 102 -2.08 -12.91 13.32
N PRO A 103 -0.90 -13.50 13.12
CA PRO A 103 -0.13 -14.05 14.24
C PRO A 103 0.28 -13.01 15.28
N LEU A 104 0.46 -11.74 14.88
CA LEU A 104 0.80 -10.66 15.81
C LEU A 104 -0.27 -10.44 16.89
N ARG A 105 -1.52 -10.83 16.64
CA ARG A 105 -2.58 -10.83 17.66
C ARG A 105 -2.24 -11.73 18.86
N LEU A 106 -1.53 -12.84 18.63
CA LEU A 106 -1.20 -13.80 19.69
C LEU A 106 -0.11 -13.29 20.64
N VAL A 107 0.69 -12.32 20.19
CA VAL A 107 1.84 -11.76 20.94
C VAL A 107 1.60 -10.33 21.41
N THR A 108 0.40 -9.78 21.17
CA THR A 108 0.01 -8.43 21.57
C THR A 108 -1.24 -8.46 22.43
N PRO A 109 -1.48 -7.44 23.28
CA PRO A 109 -2.71 -7.34 24.06
C PRO A 109 -3.91 -6.86 23.24
N TRP A 110 -3.87 -6.89 21.91
CA TRP A 110 -4.91 -6.29 21.07
C TRP A 110 -6.18 -7.13 21.03
N SER A 111 -7.32 -6.43 21.11
CA SER A 111 -8.63 -7.05 20.87
C SER A 111 -8.78 -7.45 19.40
N ALA A 112 -9.66 -8.42 19.12
CA ALA A 112 -9.92 -8.87 17.75
C ALA A 112 -10.41 -7.71 16.85
N GLY A 113 -11.24 -6.82 17.38
CA GLY A 113 -11.71 -5.63 16.66
C GLY A 113 -10.58 -4.68 16.29
N ARG A 114 -9.58 -4.49 17.15
CA ARG A 114 -8.40 -3.68 16.82
C ARG A 114 -7.53 -4.33 15.75
N THR A 115 -7.26 -5.63 15.87
CA THR A 115 -6.49 -6.34 14.85
C THR A 115 -7.17 -6.25 13.49
N PHE A 116 -8.50 -6.42 13.46
CA PHE A 116 -9.29 -6.26 12.25
C PHE A 116 -9.21 -4.83 11.67
N LEU A 117 -9.32 -3.79 12.51
CA LEU A 117 -9.18 -2.41 12.05
C LEU A 117 -7.77 -2.13 11.50
N ILE A 118 -6.71 -2.57 12.18
CA ILE A 118 -5.33 -2.46 11.68
C ILE A 118 -5.20 -3.11 10.31
N ASP A 119 -5.69 -4.34 10.17
CA ASP A 119 -5.64 -5.10 8.92
C ASP A 119 -6.41 -4.38 7.80
N ALA A 120 -7.68 -4.04 8.03
CA ALA A 120 -8.54 -3.40 7.06
C ALA A 120 -8.01 -2.01 6.64
N THR A 121 -7.44 -1.24 7.58
CA THR A 121 -6.80 0.05 7.29
C THR A 121 -5.58 -0.15 6.40
N LEU A 122 -4.70 -1.10 6.70
CA LEU A 122 -3.53 -1.41 5.86
C LEU A 122 -3.93 -1.90 4.46
N VAL A 123 -4.92 -2.78 4.37
CA VAL A 123 -5.47 -3.26 3.10
C VAL A 123 -5.99 -2.08 2.27
N SER A 124 -6.78 -1.20 2.89
CA SER A 124 -7.40 -0.07 2.20
C SER A 124 -6.37 0.92 1.68
N TRP A 125 -5.40 1.30 2.50
CA TRP A 125 -4.30 2.19 2.06
C TRP A 125 -3.46 1.56 0.95
N THR A 126 -3.15 0.27 1.04
CA THR A 126 -2.40 -0.47 0.02
C THR A 126 -3.18 -0.54 -1.29
N MET A 127 -4.50 -0.76 -1.24
CA MET A 127 -5.38 -0.74 -2.41
C MET A 127 -5.46 0.64 -3.06
N LEU A 128 -5.48 1.72 -2.26
CA LEU A 128 -5.48 3.10 -2.76
C LEU A 128 -4.17 3.43 -3.49
N VAL A 129 -3.04 3.07 -2.89
CA VAL A 129 -1.71 3.17 -3.51
C VAL A 129 -1.66 2.33 -4.80
N GLY A 130 -2.24 1.13 -4.78
CA GLY A 130 -2.38 0.29 -5.96
C GLY A 130 -3.15 0.95 -7.10
N ALA A 131 -4.25 1.66 -6.80
CA ALA A 131 -4.98 2.43 -7.81
C ALA A 131 -4.09 3.51 -8.44
N ILE A 132 -3.32 4.25 -7.63
CA ILE A 132 -2.36 5.26 -8.12
C ILE A 132 -1.31 4.62 -9.03
N VAL A 133 -0.67 3.54 -8.58
CA VAL A 133 0.32 2.80 -9.37
C VAL A 133 -0.28 2.31 -10.68
N ALA A 134 -1.49 1.72 -10.67
CA ALA A 134 -2.16 1.23 -11.86
C ALA A 134 -2.39 2.33 -12.91
N THR A 135 -2.73 3.57 -12.48
CA THR A 135 -2.88 4.70 -13.40
C THR A 135 -1.55 5.25 -13.92
N ALA A 136 -0.50 5.27 -13.11
CA ALA A 136 0.77 5.91 -13.47
C ALA A 136 1.72 4.99 -14.26
N LEU A 137 1.61 3.68 -14.07
CA LEU A 137 2.48 2.68 -14.67
C LEU A 137 2.53 2.66 -16.23
N PRO A 138 1.43 2.88 -16.98
CA PRO A 138 1.50 2.94 -18.45
C PRO A 138 2.07 4.27 -18.96
N ARG A 139 2.19 5.30 -18.11
CA ARG A 139 2.69 6.63 -18.50
C ARG A 139 4.21 6.71 -18.37
N ALA A 140 4.83 7.74 -18.94
CA ALA A 140 6.26 8.01 -18.84
C ALA A 140 6.55 9.35 -18.15
N GLY A 141 7.81 9.56 -17.74
CA GLY A 141 8.32 10.85 -17.25
C GLY A 141 7.66 11.35 -15.96
N ALA A 142 7.34 12.65 -15.93
CA ALA A 142 6.90 13.38 -14.73
C ALA A 142 5.68 12.77 -14.01
N SER A 143 4.76 12.15 -14.75
CA SER A 143 3.58 11.49 -14.18
C SER A 143 3.91 10.42 -13.14
N ARG A 144 5.04 9.72 -13.31
CA ARG A 144 5.50 8.69 -12.37
C ARG A 144 6.13 9.28 -11.13
N VAL A 145 6.90 10.36 -11.30
CA VAL A 145 7.48 11.10 -10.18
C VAL A 145 6.36 11.64 -9.29
N VAL A 146 5.35 12.26 -9.89
CA VAL A 146 4.16 12.74 -9.19
C VAL A 146 3.43 11.60 -8.49
N ALA A 147 3.26 10.45 -9.14
CA ALA A 147 2.60 9.29 -8.54
C ALA A 147 3.39 8.73 -7.34
N THR A 148 4.72 8.62 -7.44
CA THR A 148 5.58 8.21 -6.32
C THR A 148 5.51 9.20 -5.18
N MET A 149 5.58 10.51 -5.47
CA MET A 149 5.43 11.57 -4.48
C MET A 149 4.06 11.51 -3.81
N LEU A 150 2.99 11.24 -4.56
CA LEU A 150 1.64 11.07 -4.02
C LEU A 150 1.54 9.86 -3.10
N CYS A 151 2.10 8.70 -3.47
CA CYS A 151 2.12 7.51 -2.62
C CYS A 151 2.87 7.78 -1.30
N ALA A 152 4.02 8.45 -1.37
CA ALA A 152 4.77 8.86 -0.19
C ALA A 152 3.97 9.87 0.65
N ALA A 153 3.37 10.88 0.01
CA ALA A 153 2.55 11.89 0.68
C ALA A 153 1.37 11.24 1.41
N LEU A 154 0.66 10.27 0.82
CA LEU A 154 -0.42 9.54 1.51
C LEU A 154 0.08 8.74 2.72
N GLY A 155 1.28 8.17 2.63
CA GLY A 155 1.93 7.49 3.76
C GLY A 155 2.18 8.42 4.93
N PHE A 156 2.71 9.62 4.65
CA PHE A 156 3.17 10.58 5.66
C PHE A 156 2.21 11.76 5.89
N MET A 157 1.00 11.75 5.31
CA MET A 157 0.13 12.93 5.24
C MET A 157 -0.14 13.53 6.62
N GLY A 158 -0.52 12.70 7.60
CA GLY A 158 -0.76 13.16 8.97
C GLY A 158 0.46 13.83 9.61
N SER A 159 1.65 13.25 9.44
CA SER A 159 2.90 13.83 9.95
C SER A 159 3.27 15.14 9.24
N LEU A 160 3.06 15.21 7.93
CA LEU A 160 3.33 16.42 7.14
C LEU A 160 2.36 17.55 7.52
N THR A 161 1.07 17.26 7.64
CA THR A 161 0.06 18.25 8.03
C THR A 161 0.25 18.72 9.48
N ALA A 162 0.67 17.83 10.38
CA ALA A 162 1.00 18.19 11.75
C ALA A 162 2.25 19.10 11.84
N TRP A 163 3.27 18.80 11.03
CA TRP A 163 4.52 19.58 11.03
C TRP A 163 4.38 20.96 10.39
N ILE A 164 3.62 21.06 9.28
CA ILE A 164 3.33 22.32 8.61
C ILE A 164 2.46 23.23 9.50
N GLY A 165 1.52 22.64 10.26
CA GLY A 165 0.73 23.32 11.27
C GLY A 165 -0.34 24.29 10.73
N PRO A 166 -0.82 25.22 11.59
CA PRO A 166 -1.84 26.23 11.29
C PRO A 166 -1.65 27.10 10.04
N PRO A 167 -0.43 27.48 9.60
CA PRO A 167 -0.29 28.46 8.52
C PRO A 167 -0.81 28.00 7.16
N LEU A 168 -0.93 26.69 6.91
CA LEU A 168 -1.51 26.16 5.65
C LEU A 168 -2.77 25.32 5.87
N PHE A 169 -2.95 24.77 7.07
CA PHE A 169 -4.14 24.00 7.41
C PHE A 169 -4.71 24.54 8.72
N PRO A 170 -5.98 24.96 8.78
CA PRO A 170 -6.57 25.57 9.96
C PRO A 170 -6.91 24.53 11.04
N TRP A 171 -5.96 23.67 11.40
CA TRP A 171 -6.12 22.70 12.48
C TRP A 171 -6.30 23.44 13.80
N THR A 172 -7.41 23.17 14.47
CA THR A 172 -7.63 23.67 15.82
C THR A 172 -6.89 22.80 16.85
N ALA A 173 -6.66 23.33 18.04
CA ALA A 173 -6.12 22.54 19.16
C ALA A 173 -7.03 21.34 19.49
N ALA A 174 -8.33 21.47 19.25
CA ALA A 174 -9.29 20.37 19.39
C ALA A 174 -9.06 19.28 18.34
N ASP A 175 -8.82 19.62 17.07
CA ASP A 175 -8.56 18.62 16.01
C ASP A 175 -7.29 17.80 16.26
N LEU A 176 -6.27 18.44 16.83
CA LEU A 176 -5.02 17.80 17.25
C LEU A 176 -5.27 16.89 18.48
N ALA A 177 -6.06 17.36 19.45
CA ALA A 177 -6.39 16.61 20.66
C ALA A 177 -7.29 15.38 20.37
N ASP A 178 -8.25 15.52 19.46
CA ASP A 178 -9.13 14.43 19.01
C ASP A 178 -8.39 13.45 18.06
N GLY A 179 -7.18 13.83 17.63
CA GLY A 179 -6.31 13.09 16.73
C GLY A 179 -6.91 12.88 15.33
N THR A 180 -7.71 13.85 14.88
CA THR A 180 -8.24 13.91 13.50
C THR A 180 -7.10 13.92 12.48
N VAL A 181 -6.01 14.64 12.80
CA VAL A 181 -4.81 14.72 11.97
C VAL A 181 -4.13 13.36 11.80
N ASP A 182 -4.16 12.51 12.84
CA ASP A 182 -3.54 11.19 12.80
C ASP A 182 -4.25 10.24 11.83
N ARG A 183 -5.55 10.44 11.58
CA ARG A 183 -6.36 9.62 10.66
C ARG A 183 -6.10 9.92 9.18
N LEU A 184 -5.40 11.01 8.88
CA LEU A 184 -5.18 11.47 7.50
C LEU A 184 -4.07 10.69 6.78
N GLY A 185 -3.02 10.30 7.49
CA GLY A 185 -1.91 9.53 6.92
C GLY A 185 -2.02 8.04 7.24
N ALA A 186 -1.57 7.19 6.32
CA ALA A 186 -1.57 5.75 6.55
C ALA A 186 -0.69 5.33 7.74
N LEU A 187 0.51 5.93 7.86
CA LEU A 187 1.45 5.60 8.94
C LEU A 187 1.02 6.18 10.29
N THR A 188 0.42 7.36 10.30
CA THR A 188 -0.13 7.98 11.52
C THR A 188 -1.38 7.24 12.00
N SER A 189 -2.25 6.81 11.09
CA SER A 189 -3.44 6.01 11.40
C SER A 189 -3.02 4.67 12.03
N LEU A 190 -2.02 4.03 11.44
CA LEU A 190 -1.44 2.80 11.99
C LEU A 190 -0.81 3.04 13.36
N HIS A 191 -0.07 4.14 13.54
CA HIS A 191 0.55 4.48 14.83
C HIS A 191 -0.50 4.64 15.93
N ARG A 192 -1.61 5.34 15.63
CA ARG A 192 -2.75 5.53 16.53
C ARG A 192 -3.42 4.20 16.88
N LEU A 193 -3.80 3.42 15.87
CA LEU A 193 -4.48 2.12 16.06
C LEU A 193 -3.62 1.16 16.87
N THR A 194 -2.33 1.06 16.59
CA THR A 194 -1.41 0.14 17.27
C THR A 194 -0.99 0.62 18.67
N GLY A 195 -1.16 1.90 18.98
CA GLY A 195 -0.88 2.48 20.30
C GLY A 195 -1.92 2.14 21.37
N GLY A 196 -3.10 1.66 20.98
CA GLY A 196 -4.17 1.31 21.92
C GLY A 196 -3.87 0.05 22.74
N GLY A 197 -4.07 0.13 24.06
CA GLY A 197 -4.01 -1.01 25.00
C GLY A 197 -5.25 -1.92 24.91
N PRO A 198 -5.40 -2.98 25.72
CA PRO A 198 -6.37 -4.08 25.52
C PRO A 198 -7.86 -3.68 25.48
N GLY A 199 -8.20 -2.45 25.84
CA GLY A 199 -9.56 -1.93 25.78
C GLY A 199 -10.17 -1.93 24.37
N PRO A 200 -11.50 -1.72 24.29
CA PRO A 200 -12.23 -1.61 23.03
C PRO A 200 -11.66 -0.49 22.16
N VAL A 201 -11.91 -0.58 20.85
CA VAL A 201 -11.50 0.48 19.92
C VAL A 201 -12.52 1.61 19.98
N ASP A 202 -12.04 2.84 19.85
CA ASP A 202 -12.86 4.04 19.77
C ASP A 202 -13.86 3.93 18.60
N ASP A 203 -15.12 4.25 18.86
CA ASP A 203 -16.21 4.14 17.89
C ASP A 203 -15.97 5.02 16.66
N ALA A 204 -15.21 6.11 16.81
CA ALA A 204 -14.85 7.00 15.71
C ALA A 204 -13.90 6.37 14.65
N GLU A 205 -13.24 5.25 14.96
CA GLU A 205 -12.35 4.57 14.00
C GLU A 205 -13.12 3.80 12.92
N TRP A 206 -14.34 3.34 13.22
CA TRP A 206 -15.16 2.59 12.26
C TRP A 206 -15.67 3.45 11.10
N PRO A 207 -16.25 4.65 11.33
CA PRO A 207 -16.59 5.57 10.25
C PRO A 207 -15.39 5.96 9.40
N ALA A 208 -14.21 6.17 10.02
CA ALA A 208 -13.00 6.51 9.29
C ALA A 208 -12.58 5.39 8.32
N LEU A 209 -12.67 4.12 8.76
CA LEU A 209 -12.43 2.98 7.87
C LEU A 209 -13.46 2.92 6.74
N ILE A 210 -14.75 3.19 7.00
CA ILE A 210 -15.79 3.20 5.97
C ILE A 210 -15.50 4.26 4.90
N VAL A 211 -15.12 5.48 5.33
CA VAL A 211 -14.75 6.56 4.40
C VAL A 211 -13.53 6.17 3.57
N LEU A 212 -12.51 5.56 4.19
CA LEU A 212 -11.33 5.08 3.48
C LEU A 212 -11.67 3.97 2.48
N ALA A 213 -12.53 3.01 2.86
CA ALA A 213 -13.01 1.96 1.97
C ALA A 213 -13.81 2.53 0.79
N ALA A 214 -14.66 3.53 1.03
CA ALA A 214 -15.38 4.22 -0.03
C ALA A 214 -14.42 4.94 -1.00
N ALA A 215 -13.36 5.58 -0.48
CA ALA A 215 -12.33 6.20 -1.30
C ALA A 215 -11.57 5.18 -2.16
N VAL A 216 -11.29 3.98 -1.63
CA VAL A 216 -10.72 2.86 -2.40
C VAL A 216 -11.63 2.45 -3.55
N VAL A 217 -12.92 2.24 -3.28
CA VAL A 217 -13.90 1.87 -4.32
C VAL A 217 -13.95 2.95 -5.40
N ALA A 218 -14.05 4.22 -5.02
CA ALA A 218 -14.07 5.34 -5.96
C ALA A 218 -12.79 5.40 -6.82
N ALA A 219 -11.61 5.22 -6.21
CA ALA A 219 -10.33 5.21 -6.93
C ALA A 219 -10.26 4.08 -7.97
N TRP A 220 -10.71 2.88 -7.63
CA TRP A 220 -10.73 1.75 -8.56
C TRP A 220 -11.79 1.89 -9.67
N ILE A 221 -12.92 2.53 -9.40
CA ILE A 221 -13.89 2.91 -10.44
C ILE A 221 -13.21 3.86 -11.45
N VAL A 222 -12.49 4.88 -10.97
CA VAL A 222 -11.75 5.82 -11.84
C VAL A 222 -10.71 5.07 -12.68
N VAL A 223 -9.93 4.16 -12.09
CA VAL A 223 -8.99 3.30 -12.85
C VAL A 223 -9.72 2.53 -13.94
N GLY A 224 -10.84 1.88 -13.62
CA GLY A 224 -11.67 1.15 -14.57
C GLY A 224 -12.14 2.02 -15.74
N VAL A 225 -12.73 3.18 -15.45
CA VAL A 225 -13.19 4.14 -16.46
C VAL A 225 -12.04 4.58 -17.37
N LEU A 226 -10.89 4.97 -16.79
CA LEU A 226 -9.72 5.40 -17.57
C LEU A 226 -9.20 4.30 -18.50
N THR A 227 -9.21 3.04 -18.06
CA THR A 227 -8.79 1.92 -18.91
C THR A 227 -9.75 1.67 -20.07
N ILE A 228 -11.06 1.73 -19.83
CA ILE A 228 -12.08 1.56 -20.88
C ILE A 228 -11.96 2.67 -21.92
N VAL A 229 -11.86 3.93 -21.48
CA VAL A 229 -11.72 5.09 -22.39
C VAL A 229 -10.45 4.99 -23.22
N GLY A 230 -9.33 4.61 -22.61
CA GLY A 230 -8.05 4.41 -23.31
C GLY A 230 -8.11 3.36 -24.41
N THR A 231 -8.83 2.25 -24.20
CA THR A 231 -8.99 1.20 -25.22
C THR A 231 -9.85 1.61 -26.42
N ARG A 232 -10.80 2.54 -26.23
CA ARG A 232 -11.69 3.02 -27.31
C ARG A 232 -10.99 4.02 -28.23
N GLY A 233 -10.17 4.92 -27.68
CA GLY A 233 -9.42 5.92 -28.47
C GLY A 233 -8.41 5.31 -29.44
N GLY A 234 -7.78 4.18 -29.08
CA GLY A 234 -6.80 3.50 -29.92
C GLY A 234 -7.39 2.79 -31.16
N ARG A 235 -8.70 2.47 -31.17
CA ARG A 235 -9.34 1.81 -32.31
C ARG A 235 -9.75 2.78 -33.43
N GLY A 236 -9.86 4.08 -33.14
CA GLY A 236 -10.29 5.10 -34.10
C GLY A 236 -9.19 5.65 -35.02
N GLN A 237 -7.91 5.44 -34.69
CA GLN A 237 -6.77 5.94 -35.49
C GLN A 237 -6.21 4.93 -36.50
N ALA A 238 -6.76 3.73 -36.57
CA ALA A 238 -6.35 2.69 -37.52
C ALA A 238 -7.15 2.77 -38.84
N GLN A 239 -7.20 3.93 -39.49
CA GLN A 239 -7.51 4.04 -40.93
C GLN A 239 -6.81 5.28 -41.51
N PRO A 240 -5.79 5.07 -42.36
CA PRO A 240 -5.76 5.75 -43.64
C PRO A 240 -5.86 4.68 -44.72
N ILE A 241 -7.05 4.53 -45.30
CA ILE A 241 -7.19 3.87 -46.59
C ILE A 241 -6.96 4.96 -47.62
N SER A 242 -5.85 4.80 -48.36
CA SER A 242 -5.51 5.37 -49.67
C SER A 242 -5.64 6.89 -49.87
#